data_AF-A0A941S591-F1
#
_entry.id   AF-A0A941S591-F1
#
_cell.length_a   1.000
_cell.length_b   1.000
_cell.length_c   1.000
_cell.angle_alpha   90.00
_cell.angle_beta   90.00
_cell.angle_gamma   90.00
#
_symmetry.space_group_name_H-M   'P 1'
#
loop_
_entity.id
_entity.type
_entity.pdbx_description
1 polymer ?
#
loop_
_entity_poly.entity_id
_entity_poly.type
_entity_poly.pdbx_seq_one_letter_code
_entity_poly.pdbx_strand_id
1 'polypeptide(L)'
;MFDLSWSHILIFLVVALVVVGPKDMPRLLRMVGQWVAKARGMANEFRKSFDEMARQSELDELRAEIENLRRERPLSELENEMNTPVDAPPVMRPLQGPLDPGPAMDEHNHAAQDAPLPEHAEAPAQDTKP
;
A
#
# COMPACT_ATOMS: atom_id res chain seq x y z
N MET A 1 14.74 3.02 7.17
CA MET A 1 15.09 3.21 8.59
C MET A 1 14.02 4.09 9.22
N PHE A 2 13.39 3.65 10.31
CA PHE A 2 12.46 4.50 11.05
C PHE A 2 13.16 4.91 12.34
N ASP A 3 13.74 6.11 12.35
CA ASP A 3 14.32 6.70 13.55
C ASP A 3 13.21 7.13 14.50
N LEU A 4 12.56 6.16 15.14
CA LEU A 4 11.58 6.38 16.19
C LEU A 4 12.29 6.78 17.49
N SER A 5 13.02 7.89 17.43
CA SER A 5 13.74 8.45 18.57
C SER A 5 12.84 9.41 19.35
N TRP A 6 13.08 9.52 20.65
CA TRP A 6 12.41 10.49 21.52
C TRP A 6 12.49 11.92 20.96
N SER A 7 13.60 12.26 20.30
CA SER A 7 13.82 13.55 19.65
C SER A 7 12.85 13.78 18.49
N HIS A 8 12.61 12.78 17.64
CA HIS A 8 11.65 12.89 16.54
C HIS A 8 10.22 13.04 17.06
N ILE A 9 9.84 12.31 18.12
CA ILE A 9 8.51 12.47 18.76
C ILE A 9 8.31 13.92 19.23
N LEU A 10 9.33 14.53 19.86
CA LEU A 10 9.28 15.94 20.26
C LEU A 10 9.12 16.89 19.07
N ILE A 11 9.88 16.69 17.99
CA ILE A 11 9.79 17.52 16.77
C ILE A 11 8.40 17.40 16.14
N PHE A 12 7.88 16.18 15.99
CA PHE A 12 6.52 15.95 15.48
C PHE A 12 5.46 16.60 16.36
N LEU A 13 5.61 16.54 17.68
CA LEU A 13 4.69 17.19 18.61
C LEU A 13 4.69 18.72 18.42
N VAL A 14 5.86 19.35 18.30
CA VAL A 14 5.95 20.80 18.03
C VAL A 14 5.32 21.15 16.69
N VAL A 15 5.64 20.42 15.62
CA VAL A 15 5.06 20.66 14.29
C VAL A 15 3.54 20.50 14.31
N ALA A 16 3.03 19.44 14.95
CA ALA A 16 1.60 19.22 15.11
C ALA A 16 0.92 20.37 15.89
N LEU A 17 1.56 20.90 16.93
CA LEU A 17 1.07 22.06 17.68
C LEU A 17 0.99 23.32 16.82
N VAL A 18 1.93 23.53 15.90
CA VAL A 18 1.93 24.72 15.01
C VAL A 18 0.87 24.59 13.92
N VAL A 19 0.76 23.42 13.29
CA VAL A 19 -0.15 23.19 12.15
C VAL A 19 -1.61 23.11 12.60
N VAL A 20 -1.88 22.33 13.65
CA VAL A 20 -3.23 22.10 14.16
C VAL A 20 -3.62 23.16 15.19
N GLY A 21 -2.64 23.71 15.90
CA GLY A 21 -2.87 24.62 17.02
C GLY A 21 -2.80 23.89 18.37
N PRO A 22 -2.18 24.50 19.40
CA PRO A 22 -2.05 23.89 20.73
C PRO A 22 -3.38 23.69 21.46
N LYS A 23 -4.43 24.40 21.03
CA LYS A 23 -5.77 24.34 21.64
C LYS A 23 -6.66 23.27 21.02
N ASP A 24 -6.41 22.89 19.77
CA ASP A 24 -7.21 21.91 19.04
C ASP A 24 -6.63 20.49 19.16
N MET A 25 -5.31 20.32 19.28
CA MET A 25 -4.66 19.04 19.63
C MET A 25 -5.31 18.30 20.82
N PRO A 26 -5.50 18.92 22.01
CA PRO A 26 -6.14 18.23 23.15
C PRO A 26 -7.62 17.92 22.89
N ARG A 27 -8.29 18.67 22.01
CA ARG A 27 -9.68 18.41 21.63
C ARG A 27 -9.78 17.21 20.68
N LEU A 28 -8.88 17.10 19.72
CA LEU A 28 -8.78 15.95 18.81
C LEU A 28 -8.42 14.67 19.55
N LEU A 29 -7.44 14.73 20.47
CA LEU A 29 -7.08 13.59 21.32
C LEU A 29 -8.26 13.12 22.19
N ARG A 30 -9.08 14.04 22.68
CA ARG A 30 -10.32 13.69 23.38
C ARG A 30 -11.33 12.99 22.47
N MET A 31 -11.49 13.45 21.23
CA MET A 31 -12.39 12.82 20.26
C MET A 31 -11.92 11.41 19.91
N VAL A 32 -10.66 11.25 19.53
CA VAL A 32 -10.06 9.93 19.24
C VAL A 32 -10.10 9.05 20.48
N GLY A 33 -9.74 9.59 21.64
CA GLY A 33 -9.77 8.87 22.90
C GLY A 33 -11.15 8.35 23.27
N GLN A 34 -12.22 9.10 23.01
CA GLN A 34 -13.60 8.64 23.22
C GLN A 34 -13.98 7.50 22.28
N TRP A 35 -13.54 7.54 21.02
CA TRP A 35 -13.79 6.47 20.05
C TRP A 35 -13.03 5.19 20.43
N VAL A 36 -11.75 5.33 20.79
CA VAL A 36 -10.92 4.23 21.29
C VAL A 36 -11.49 3.68 22.59
N ALA A 37 -11.97 4.52 23.50
CA ALA A 37 -12.57 4.07 24.77
C ALA A 37 -13.85 3.26 24.54
N LYS A 38 -14.71 3.68 23.60
CA LYS A 38 -15.90 2.91 23.19
C LYS A 38 -15.50 1.56 22.59
N ALA A 39 -14.56 1.56 21.65
CA ALA A 39 -14.05 0.33 21.05
C ALA A 39 -13.42 -0.59 22.10
N ARG A 40 -12.68 -0.04 23.07
CA ARG A 40 -12.08 -0.78 24.17
C ARG A 40 -13.14 -1.35 25.12
N GLY A 41 -14.20 -0.59 25.39
CA GLY A 41 -15.35 -1.05 26.17
C GLY A 41 -16.04 -2.25 25.50
N MET A 42 -16.28 -2.16 24.19
CA MET A 42 -16.81 -3.27 23.40
C MET A 42 -15.86 -4.47 23.43
N ALA A 43 -14.56 -4.28 23.18
CA ALA A 43 -13.56 -5.34 23.23
C ALA A 43 -13.45 -6.00 24.61
N ASN A 44 -13.64 -5.25 25.70
CA ASN A 44 -13.67 -5.80 27.05
C ASN A 44 -14.91 -6.68 27.25
N GLU A 45 -16.05 -6.33 26.68
CA GLU A 45 -17.26 -7.15 26.74
C GLU A 45 -17.10 -8.43 25.91
N PHE A 46 -16.55 -8.33 24.69
CA PHE A 46 -16.15 -9.50 23.91
C PHE A 46 -15.18 -10.38 24.69
N ARG A 47 -14.16 -9.79 25.31
CA ARG A 47 -13.19 -10.55 26.13
C ARG A 47 -13.87 -11.30 27.26
N LYS A 48 -14.85 -10.69 27.95
CA LYS A 48 -15.62 -11.38 29.00
C LYS A 48 -16.47 -12.51 28.42
N SER A 49 -17.16 -12.28 27.30
CA SER A 49 -17.95 -13.31 26.62
C SER A 49 -17.08 -14.46 26.11
N PHE A 50 -15.90 -14.15 25.57
CA PHE A 50 -14.90 -15.13 25.18
C PHE A 50 -14.37 -15.90 26.39
N ASP A 51 -14.07 -15.24 27.51
CA ASP A 51 -13.58 -15.90 28.73
C ASP A 51 -14.61 -16.89 29.33
N GLU A 52 -15.90 -16.54 29.25
CA GLU A 52 -17.00 -17.43 29.63
C GLU A 52 -17.13 -18.64 28.69
N MET A 53 -16.97 -18.44 27.37
CA MET A 53 -16.95 -19.51 26.38
C MET A 53 -15.65 -20.35 26.45
N ALA A 54 -14.51 -19.74 26.80
CA ALA A 54 -13.20 -20.37 27.00
C ALA A 54 -13.27 -21.49 28.01
N ARG A 55 -14.01 -21.21 29.08
CA ARG A 55 -14.21 -22.11 30.19
C ARG A 55 -15.02 -23.36 29.81
N GLN A 56 -15.59 -23.39 28.60
CA GLN A 56 -16.38 -24.50 28.05
C GLN A 56 -15.66 -25.31 26.94
N SER A 57 -14.32 -25.23 26.81
CA SER A 57 -13.45 -26.21 26.08
C SER A 57 -12.99 -25.87 24.65
N GLU A 58 -13.16 -24.65 24.13
CA GLU A 58 -12.70 -24.29 22.77
C GLU A 58 -11.49 -23.35 22.70
N LEU A 59 -11.09 -22.67 23.80
CA LEU A 59 -9.99 -21.68 23.76
C LEU A 59 -8.60 -22.19 24.16
N ASP A 60 -8.49 -23.36 24.81
CA ASP A 60 -7.18 -23.94 25.09
C ASP A 60 -6.49 -24.41 23.80
N GLU A 61 -7.26 -24.87 22.81
CA GLU A 61 -6.77 -25.29 21.51
C GLU A 61 -6.31 -24.10 20.66
N LEU A 62 -7.08 -23.01 20.62
CA LEU A 62 -6.68 -21.76 19.96
C LEU A 62 -5.46 -21.11 20.63
N ARG A 63 -5.35 -21.18 21.96
CA ARG A 63 -4.15 -20.73 22.68
C ARG A 63 -2.94 -21.59 22.34
N ALA A 64 -3.10 -22.91 22.29
CA ALA A 64 -2.04 -23.83 21.89
C ALA A 64 -1.60 -23.61 20.44
N GLU A 65 -2.53 -23.33 19.52
CA GLU A 65 -2.24 -23.01 18.13
C GLU A 65 -1.47 -21.68 18.00
N ILE A 66 -1.92 -20.61 18.69
CA ILE A 66 -1.20 -19.33 18.70
C ILE A 66 0.20 -19.47 19.31
N GLU A 67 0.34 -20.26 20.38
CA GLU A 67 1.63 -20.55 21.01
C GLU A 67 2.54 -21.37 20.09
N ASN A 68 1.99 -22.32 19.34
CA ASN A 68 2.73 -23.10 18.35
C ASN A 68 3.17 -22.23 17.16
N LEU A 69 2.29 -21.35 16.65
CA LEU A 69 2.63 -20.38 15.61
C LEU A 69 3.71 -19.39 16.07
N ARG A 70 3.65 -18.92 17.32
CA ARG A 70 4.71 -18.09 17.92
C ARG A 70 6.03 -18.83 18.06
N ARG A 71 6.00 -20.14 18.31
CA ARG A 71 7.19 -20.98 18.40
C ARG A 71 7.79 -21.24 17.01
N GLU A 72 6.95 -21.41 15.99
CA GLU A 72 7.34 -21.63 14.60
C GLU A 72 7.83 -20.37 13.89
N ARG A 73 7.32 -19.19 14.27
CA ARG A 73 7.78 -17.88 13.81
C ARG A 73 8.08 -17.01 15.03
N PRO A 74 9.27 -17.16 15.64
CA PRO A 74 9.60 -16.40 16.82
C PRO A 74 9.59 -14.91 16.46
N LEU A 75 8.99 -14.10 17.32
CA LEU A 75 8.86 -12.65 17.10
C LEU A 75 10.23 -11.97 16.87
N SER A 76 11.32 -12.59 17.34
CA SER A 76 12.69 -12.19 17.06
C SER A 76 13.06 -12.23 15.56
N GLU A 77 12.45 -13.13 14.77
CA GLU A 77 12.64 -13.20 13.31
C GLU A 77 11.97 -11.99 12.63
N LEU A 78 10.79 -11.59 13.09
CA LEU A 78 10.09 -10.38 12.63
C LEU A 78 10.82 -9.10 13.06
N GLU A 79 11.36 -9.06 14.28
CA GLU A 79 12.18 -7.93 14.76
C GLU A 79 13.48 -7.78 13.97
N ASN A 80 14.10 -8.89 13.54
CA ASN A 80 15.29 -8.89 12.70
C ASN A 80 14.98 -8.40 11.27
N GLU A 81 13.86 -8.83 10.69
CA GLU A 81 13.46 -8.41 9.34
C GLU A 81 13.02 -6.93 9.31
N MET A 82 12.43 -6.42 10.40
CA MET A 82 12.08 -5.00 10.58
C MET A 82 13.28 -4.10 10.91
N ASN A 83 14.35 -4.65 11.51
CA ASN A 83 15.60 -3.93 11.76
C ASN A 83 16.56 -3.93 10.56
N THR A 84 16.22 -4.61 9.45
CA THR A 84 17.00 -4.47 8.22
C THR A 84 16.91 -3.02 7.76
N PRO A 85 18.00 -2.25 7.76
CA PRO A 85 17.95 -0.87 7.31
C PRO A 85 17.54 -0.88 5.84
N VAL A 86 16.44 -0.22 5.49
CA VAL A 86 16.05 0.14 4.10
C VAL A 86 17.06 1.17 3.53
N ASP A 87 18.35 0.94 3.74
CA ASP A 87 19.44 1.89 3.56
C ASP A 87 20.60 1.31 2.74
N ALA A 88 20.34 0.23 1.99
CA ALA A 88 21.24 -0.15 0.92
C ALA A 88 21.05 0.89 -0.21
N PRO A 89 22.06 1.74 -0.51
CA PRO A 89 21.93 2.72 -1.58
C PRO A 89 21.71 1.98 -2.90
N PRO A 90 20.82 2.48 -3.80
CA PRO A 90 20.70 1.93 -5.13
C PRO A 90 22.05 2.09 -5.84
N VAL A 91 22.71 0.97 -6.12
CA VAL A 91 23.93 0.95 -6.94
C VAL A 91 23.54 1.36 -8.35
N MET A 92 23.61 2.66 -8.67
CA MET A 92 23.56 3.13 -10.05
C MET A 92 24.81 2.62 -10.76
N ARG A 93 24.65 1.55 -11.54
CA ARG A 93 25.64 1.14 -12.53
C ARG A 93 25.65 2.20 -13.62
N PRO A 94 26.78 2.91 -13.86
CA PRO A 94 26.88 3.77 -15.03
C PRO A 94 26.76 2.86 -16.25
N LEU A 95 25.80 3.15 -17.13
CA LEU A 95 25.69 2.52 -18.44
C LEU A 95 26.88 3.03 -19.29
N GLN A 96 28.06 2.46 -19.09
CA GLN A 96 29.21 2.67 -19.97
C GLN A 96 28.97 1.84 -21.23
N GLY A 97 28.50 2.50 -22.29
CA GLY A 97 28.36 1.91 -23.62
C GLY A 97 29.73 1.57 -24.23
N PRO A 98 29.73 0.68 -25.22
CA PRO A 98 30.43 1.01 -26.46
C PRO A 98 29.49 1.44 -27.60
N LEU A 99 29.89 2.51 -28.28
CA LEU A 99 29.25 3.14 -29.43
C LEU A 99 29.40 2.25 -30.68
N ASP A 100 28.32 2.02 -31.44
CA ASP A 100 28.40 1.57 -32.83
C ASP A 100 27.51 2.48 -33.72
N PRO A 101 28.01 3.01 -34.85
CA PRO A 101 27.39 4.11 -35.59
C PRO A 101 26.56 3.66 -36.80
N GLY A 102 25.28 4.06 -36.87
CA GLY A 102 24.47 4.29 -38.09
C GLY A 102 24.17 3.08 -39.01
N PRO A 103 23.09 3.11 -39.83
CA PRO A 103 22.68 4.27 -40.61
C PRO A 103 21.19 4.67 -40.49
N ALA A 104 20.96 5.90 -40.92
CA ALA A 104 19.72 6.67 -40.96
C ALA A 104 18.62 6.09 -41.86
N MET A 105 17.37 6.37 -41.53
CA MET A 105 16.26 6.55 -42.48
C MET A 105 15.26 7.57 -41.89
N ASP A 106 15.09 8.66 -42.60
CA ASP A 106 14.42 9.90 -42.25
C ASP A 106 12.89 9.86 -42.19
N GLU A 107 12.35 10.67 -41.28
CA GLU A 107 11.33 11.71 -41.52
C GLU A 107 10.39 11.54 -42.73
N HIS A 108 9.10 11.29 -42.49
CA HIS A 108 8.01 11.78 -43.36
C HIS A 108 6.71 11.97 -42.55
N ASN A 109 6.48 13.20 -42.11
CA ASN A 109 5.15 13.72 -41.85
C ASN A 109 4.97 14.88 -42.84
N HIS A 110 4.08 14.74 -43.83
CA HIS A 110 3.34 15.84 -44.42
C HIS A 110 2.20 15.33 -45.32
N ALA A 111 1.07 16.02 -45.18
CA ALA A 111 0.03 16.28 -46.18
C ALA A 111 -1.11 15.24 -46.38
N ALA A 112 -2.29 15.74 -45.96
CA ALA A 112 -3.60 15.56 -46.58
C ALA A 112 -4.38 14.27 -46.27
N GLN A 113 -5.39 14.41 -45.41
CA GLN A 113 -6.72 13.84 -45.68
C GLN A 113 -7.78 14.53 -44.82
N ASP A 114 -8.30 15.62 -45.38
CA ASP A 114 -9.56 16.25 -45.01
C ASP A 114 -10.46 16.06 -46.24
N ALA A 115 -11.40 15.11 -46.18
CA ALA A 115 -12.63 15.04 -46.97
C ALA A 115 -13.41 13.74 -46.66
N PRO A 116 -14.65 13.82 -46.16
CA PRO A 116 -15.55 12.68 -46.06
C PRO A 116 -16.26 12.48 -47.41
N LEU A 117 -16.47 11.24 -47.86
CA LEU A 117 -17.31 10.98 -49.03
C LEU A 117 -18.40 9.96 -48.68
N PRO A 118 -19.69 10.33 -48.82
CA PRO A 118 -20.82 9.44 -48.65
C PRO A 118 -21.11 8.65 -49.95
N GLU A 119 -21.48 7.39 -49.76
CA GLU A 119 -22.72 6.78 -50.26
C GLU A 119 -23.26 7.22 -51.65
N HIS A 120 -23.04 6.40 -52.69
CA HIS A 120 -24.09 5.69 -53.47
C HIS A 120 -23.62 5.18 -54.84
N ALA A 121 -24.39 4.18 -55.33
CA ALA A 121 -24.37 3.49 -56.64
C ALA A 121 -23.32 2.37 -56.75
N GLU A 122 -23.62 1.11 -57.06
CA GLU A 122 -24.71 0.53 -57.85
C GLU A 122 -24.75 -1.02 -57.59
N ALA A 123 -25.94 -1.62 -57.50
CA ALA A 123 -26.16 -3.09 -57.55
C ALA A 123 -26.14 -3.58 -59.04
N PRO A 124 -26.36 -4.86 -59.43
CA PRO A 124 -26.67 -6.10 -58.67
C PRO A 124 -25.96 -7.39 -59.22
N ALA A 125 -26.47 -8.56 -58.81
CA ALA A 125 -26.37 -9.90 -59.45
C ALA A 125 -25.08 -10.71 -59.22
N GLN A 126 -25.13 -11.78 -58.42
CA GLN A 126 -25.33 -13.17 -58.88
C GLN A 126 -24.28 -13.62 -59.90
N ASP A 127 -23.43 -14.60 -59.59
CA ASP A 127 -23.70 -16.02 -59.85
C ASP A 127 -22.43 -16.90 -59.78
N THR A 128 -22.65 -18.14 -59.34
CA THR A 128 -21.90 -19.39 -59.58
C THR A 128 -20.42 -19.58 -59.19
N LYS A 129 -20.27 -20.47 -58.21
CA LYS A 129 -19.33 -21.60 -58.04
C LYS A 129 -18.75 -22.19 -59.36
N PRO A 130 -17.64 -22.97 -59.34
CA PRO A 130 -17.64 -24.33 -58.77
C PRO A 130 -16.56 -24.61 -57.70
#